data_AF-A0A258H1G8-F1
#
_entry.id   AF-A0A258H1G8-F1
#
_cell.length_a   1.000
_cell.length_b   1.000
_cell.length_c   1.000
_cell.angle_alpha   90.00
_cell.angle_beta   90.00
_cell.angle_gamma   90.00
#
_symmetry.space_group_name_H-M   'P 1'
#
loop_
_entity.id
_entity.type
_entity.pdbx_description
1 polymer ?
#
loop_
_entity_poly.entity_id
_entity_poly.type
_entity_poly.pdbx_seq_one_letter_code
_entity_poly.pdbx_strand_id
1 'polypeptide(L)'
;MAASEAALKIRTAIDTLKSSGVRERPLVEVLGLSHQMADAMQAFFGSLDRSIISEFQYIANYIQKTRDEISGLQPNDIGNARIPDASQQLDAVVRDTERATETIMSEAEMVMNREPTDLASYKAEVDAAMLRMFEACSFQDLTGQRIRKVISTLRHIEDRVSRFAGALGVQDSSAAETAEEKRNRELILNGPAMNGPATSQDDIDALFA
;
A
#
# COMPACT_ATOMS: atom_id res chain seq x y z
N MET A 1 30.66 9.78 -22.85
CA MET A 1 31.40 9.96 -24.13
C MET A 1 32.88 10.32 -23.91
N ALA A 2 33.23 11.27 -23.02
CA ALA A 2 34.63 11.70 -22.84
C ALA A 2 35.64 10.63 -22.37
N ALA A 3 35.26 9.74 -21.42
CA ALA A 3 36.18 8.74 -20.88
C ALA A 3 36.56 7.64 -21.88
N SER A 4 35.62 7.23 -22.75
CA SER A 4 35.85 6.25 -23.82
C SER A 4 36.80 6.79 -24.89
N GLU A 5 36.64 8.07 -25.24
CA GLU A 5 37.48 8.73 -26.24
C GLU A 5 38.92 8.96 -25.71
N ALA A 6 39.07 9.31 -24.43
CA ALA A 6 40.36 9.40 -23.75
C ALA A 6 41.05 8.02 -23.66
N ALA A 7 40.30 6.98 -23.29
CA ALA A 7 40.81 5.60 -23.26
C ALA A 7 41.24 5.10 -24.65
N LEU A 8 40.50 5.47 -25.70
CA LEU A 8 40.85 5.15 -27.08
C LEU A 8 42.17 5.83 -27.47
N LYS A 9 42.32 7.14 -27.20
CA LYS A 9 43.56 7.90 -27.47
C LYS A 9 44.77 7.32 -26.73
N ILE A 10 44.63 6.94 -25.46
CA ILE A 10 45.68 6.29 -24.67
C ILE A 10 46.07 4.95 -25.30
N ARG A 11 45.07 4.15 -25.69
CA ARG A 11 45.30 2.85 -26.32
C ARG A 11 46.02 3.00 -27.66
N THR A 12 45.63 3.97 -28.49
CA THR A 12 46.32 4.26 -29.76
C THR A 12 47.77 4.71 -29.52
N ALA A 13 48.03 5.56 -28.52
CA ALA A 13 49.38 5.99 -28.17
C ALA A 13 50.26 4.82 -27.71
N ILE A 14 49.72 3.91 -26.88
CA ILE A 14 50.41 2.70 -26.40
C ILE A 14 50.67 1.70 -27.54
N ASP A 15 49.72 1.50 -28.45
CA ASP A 15 49.89 0.59 -29.60
C ASP A 15 50.90 1.12 -30.62
N THR A 16 50.96 2.44 -30.79
CA THR A 16 52.00 3.11 -31.61
C THR A 16 53.39 2.95 -30.96
N LEU A 17 53.44 2.96 -29.63
CA LEU A 17 54.64 2.71 -28.82
C LEU A 17 55.15 1.27 -28.94
N LYS A 18 54.25 0.28 -28.94
CA LYS A 18 54.60 -1.13 -29.06
C LYS A 18 55.06 -1.51 -30.46
N SER A 19 54.51 -0.88 -31.49
CA SER A 19 54.83 -1.18 -32.90
C SER A 19 56.14 -0.54 -33.38
N SER A 20 56.62 0.51 -32.71
CA SER A 20 57.89 1.18 -33.02
C SER A 20 58.96 0.83 -31.97
N GLY A 21 59.95 -0.01 -32.34
CA GLY A 21 60.98 -0.48 -31.42
C GLY A 21 61.78 0.66 -30.77
N VAL A 22 61.88 0.65 -29.43
CA VAL A 22 62.46 1.72 -28.60
C VAL A 22 63.98 1.91 -28.77
N ARG A 23 64.68 0.94 -29.38
CA ARG A 23 66.15 0.83 -29.35
C ARG A 23 66.93 1.88 -30.16
N GLU A 24 66.31 2.61 -31.09
CA GLU A 24 67.02 3.52 -32.00
C GLU A 24 66.49 4.98 -32.01
N ARG A 25 65.62 5.38 -31.06
CA ARG A 25 65.04 6.73 -31.07
C ARG A 25 65.93 7.76 -30.34
N PRO A 26 66.06 9.01 -30.84
CA PRO A 26 66.67 10.09 -30.10
C PRO A 26 65.90 10.37 -28.80
N LEU A 27 66.63 10.63 -27.70
CA LEU A 27 66.09 10.82 -26.34
C LEU A 27 64.91 11.82 -26.28
N VAL A 28 64.92 12.81 -27.18
CA VAL A 28 63.87 13.82 -27.34
C VAL A 28 62.52 13.24 -27.76
N GLU A 29 62.48 12.22 -28.63
CA GLU A 29 61.23 11.54 -29.02
C GLU A 29 60.65 10.72 -27.87
N VAL A 30 61.50 10.04 -27.09
CA VAL A 30 61.06 9.26 -25.92
C VAL A 30 60.46 10.19 -24.85
N LEU A 31 61.09 11.34 -24.61
CA LEU A 31 60.58 12.37 -23.70
C LEU A 31 59.25 12.97 -24.16
N GLY A 32 59.10 13.30 -25.46
CA GLY A 32 57.85 13.83 -26.01
C GLY A 32 56.69 12.84 -25.88
N LEU A 33 56.98 11.55 -26.04
CA LEU A 33 56.01 10.47 -25.91
C LEU A 33 55.61 10.20 -24.46
N SER A 34 56.55 10.28 -23.51
CA SER A 34 56.23 10.26 -22.08
C SER A 34 55.35 11.46 -21.68
N HIS A 35 55.57 12.64 -22.26
CA HIS A 35 54.73 13.81 -22.02
C HIS A 35 53.30 13.61 -22.53
N GLN A 36 53.15 13.11 -23.76
CA GLN A 36 51.82 12.74 -24.30
C GLN A 36 51.09 11.70 -23.45
N MET A 37 51.82 10.72 -22.90
CA MET A 37 51.23 9.69 -22.04
C MET A 37 50.78 10.27 -20.69
N ALA A 38 51.54 11.22 -20.12
CA ALA A 38 51.19 11.94 -18.91
C ALA A 38 49.94 12.82 -19.12
N ASP A 39 49.89 13.58 -20.22
CA ASP A 39 48.73 14.43 -20.57
C ASP A 39 47.46 13.59 -20.77
N ALA A 40 47.59 12.44 -21.44
CA ALA A 40 46.49 11.53 -21.68
C ALA A 40 45.99 10.85 -20.39
N MET A 41 46.90 10.45 -19.49
CA MET A 41 46.53 9.97 -18.15
C MET A 41 45.81 11.05 -17.34
N GLN A 42 46.30 12.29 -17.35
CA GLN A 42 45.69 13.39 -16.61
C GLN A 42 44.29 13.73 -17.12
N ALA A 43 44.08 13.70 -18.45
CA ALA A 43 42.76 13.85 -19.05
C ALA A 43 41.82 12.68 -18.68
N PHE A 44 42.33 11.44 -18.67
CA PHE A 44 41.56 10.26 -18.30
C PHE A 44 41.10 10.31 -16.83
N PHE A 45 42.02 10.53 -15.89
CA PHE A 45 41.69 10.61 -14.48
C PHE A 45 40.77 11.79 -14.17
N GLY A 46 40.97 12.96 -14.79
CA GLY A 46 40.05 14.09 -14.66
C GLY A 46 38.64 13.77 -15.17
N SER A 47 38.52 12.98 -16.24
CA SER A 47 37.21 12.51 -16.73
C SER A 47 36.57 11.47 -15.81
N LEU A 48 37.37 10.59 -15.21
CA LEU A 48 36.92 9.56 -14.28
C LEU A 48 36.41 10.21 -12.99
N ASP A 49 37.19 11.14 -12.42
CA ASP A 49 36.81 11.91 -11.24
C ASP A 49 35.49 12.64 -11.47
N ARG A 50 35.33 13.31 -12.63
CA ARG A 50 34.08 14.01 -12.92
C ARG A 50 32.89 13.07 -13.07
N SER A 51 33.10 11.89 -13.67
CA SER A 51 32.07 10.84 -13.77
C SER A 51 31.68 10.36 -12.37
N ILE A 52 32.66 9.94 -11.57
CA ILE A 52 32.45 9.42 -10.22
C ILE A 52 31.76 10.46 -9.33
N ILE A 53 32.20 11.72 -9.37
CA ILE A 53 31.56 12.82 -8.63
C ILE A 53 30.11 13.01 -9.08
N SER A 54 29.84 12.96 -10.38
CA SER A 54 28.46 13.08 -10.89
C SER A 54 27.57 11.92 -10.44
N GLU A 55 28.13 10.72 -10.33
CA GLU A 55 27.44 9.50 -9.92
C GLU A 55 27.14 9.52 -8.41
N PHE A 56 28.11 9.95 -7.60
CA PHE A 56 27.87 10.18 -6.17
C PHE A 56 26.84 11.30 -5.92
N GLN A 57 26.89 12.38 -6.69
CA GLN A 57 25.88 13.44 -6.62
C GLN A 57 24.49 12.91 -7.00
N TYR A 58 24.40 12.08 -8.04
CA TYR A 58 23.16 11.43 -8.42
C TYR A 58 22.60 10.55 -7.30
N ILE A 59 23.44 9.68 -6.72
CA ILE A 59 23.04 8.81 -5.60
C ILE A 59 22.64 9.64 -4.38
N ALA A 60 23.39 10.68 -4.02
CA ALA A 60 23.08 11.55 -2.89
C ALA A 60 21.73 12.25 -3.08
N ASN A 61 21.47 12.80 -4.27
CA ASN A 61 20.19 13.42 -4.62
C ASN A 61 19.05 12.40 -4.57
N TYR A 62 19.29 11.18 -5.07
CA TYR A 62 18.30 10.10 -5.02
C TYR A 62 17.96 9.73 -3.57
N ILE A 63 18.96 9.51 -2.71
CA ILE A 63 18.77 9.22 -1.28
C ILE A 63 18.02 10.36 -0.57
N GLN A 64 18.37 11.62 -0.85
CA GLN A 64 17.68 12.77 -0.26
C GLN A 64 16.20 12.78 -0.66
N LYS A 65 15.91 12.63 -1.95
CA LYS A 65 14.53 12.54 -2.46
C LYS A 65 13.77 11.41 -1.77
N THR A 66 14.33 10.20 -1.72
CA THR A 66 13.70 9.06 -1.05
C THR A 66 13.45 9.34 0.44
N ARG A 67 14.39 9.96 1.15
CA ARG A 67 14.22 10.31 2.57
C ARG A 67 13.10 11.31 2.79
N ASP A 68 12.99 12.32 1.92
CA ASP A 68 11.93 13.32 2.01
C ASP A 68 10.55 12.71 1.73
N GLU A 69 10.48 11.78 0.77
CA GLU A 69 9.26 11.02 0.48
C GLU A 69 8.87 10.08 1.64
N ILE A 70 9.82 9.38 2.26
CA ILE A 70 9.59 8.57 3.48
C ILE A 70 9.08 9.44 4.62
N SER A 71 9.69 10.62 4.83
CA SER A 71 9.25 11.55 5.88
C SER A 71 7.82 12.04 5.64
N GLY A 72 7.42 12.22 4.37
CA GLY A 72 6.08 12.61 3.97
C GLY A 72 4.99 11.58 4.28
N LEU A 73 5.35 10.30 4.44
CA LEU A 73 4.39 9.25 4.80
C LEU A 73 3.88 9.36 6.22
N GLN A 74 4.66 10.01 7.11
CA GLN A 74 4.43 10.03 8.55
C GLN A 74 4.06 8.63 9.09
N PRO A 75 4.94 7.62 8.97
CA PRO A 75 4.61 6.23 9.34
C PRO A 75 4.14 6.09 10.79
N ASN A 76 4.72 6.90 11.69
CA ASN A 76 4.34 6.94 13.10
C ASN A 76 2.90 7.45 13.31
N ASP A 77 2.39 8.38 12.49
CA ASP A 77 0.99 8.84 12.56
C ASP A 77 0.03 7.71 12.12
N ILE A 78 0.40 7.01 11.04
CA ILE A 78 -0.39 5.88 10.52
C ILE A 78 -0.46 4.75 11.55
N GLY A 79 0.70 4.31 12.05
CA GLY A 79 0.81 3.18 12.97
C GLY A 79 0.30 3.47 14.38
N ASN A 80 0.57 4.66 14.92
CA ASN A 80 0.27 4.95 16.33
C ASN A 80 -1.07 5.63 16.56
N ALA A 81 -1.68 6.25 15.53
CA ALA A 81 -2.93 7.00 15.70
C ALA A 81 -4.03 6.53 14.74
N ARG A 82 -3.78 6.52 13.43
CA ARG A 82 -4.84 6.29 12.43
C ARG A 82 -5.38 4.86 12.41
N ILE A 83 -4.48 3.87 12.40
CA ILE A 83 -4.88 2.45 12.43
C ILE A 83 -5.58 2.13 13.78
N PRO A 84 -5.02 2.50 14.95
CA PRO A 84 -5.70 2.28 16.22
C PRO A 84 -7.07 2.97 16.33
N ASP A 85 -7.23 4.22 15.88
CA ASP A 85 -8.54 4.90 15.86
C ASP A 85 -9.52 4.17 14.94
N ALA A 86 -9.09 3.78 13.73
CA ALA A 86 -9.93 3.03 12.80
C ALA A 86 -10.40 1.69 13.40
N SER A 87 -9.49 0.94 14.06
CA SER A 87 -9.85 -0.29 14.78
C SER A 87 -10.87 -0.02 15.89
N GLN A 88 -10.66 1.02 16.70
CA GLN A 88 -11.62 1.40 17.76
C GLN A 88 -12.99 1.78 17.18
N GLN A 89 -13.04 2.47 16.04
CA GLN A 89 -14.30 2.79 15.36
C GLN A 89 -15.01 1.52 14.86
N LEU A 90 -14.27 0.54 14.32
CA LEU A 90 -14.84 -0.74 13.87
C LEU A 90 -15.36 -1.58 15.05
N ASP A 91 -14.65 -1.62 16.16
CA ASP A 91 -15.13 -2.31 17.38
C ASP A 91 -16.42 -1.65 17.91
N ALA A 92 -16.48 -0.32 17.90
CA ALA A 92 -17.69 0.42 18.27
C ALA A 92 -18.85 0.11 17.32
N VAL A 93 -18.59 0.02 16.01
CA VAL A 93 -19.57 -0.38 15.00
C VAL A 93 -20.17 -1.75 15.33
N VAL A 94 -19.33 -2.76 15.61
CA VAL A 94 -19.79 -4.12 15.93
C VAL A 94 -20.68 -4.11 17.18
N ARG A 95 -20.22 -3.48 18.27
CA ARG A 95 -20.99 -3.40 19.53
C ARG A 95 -22.31 -2.65 19.37
N ASP A 96 -22.30 -1.55 18.63
CA ASP A 96 -23.50 -0.75 18.39
C ASP A 96 -24.51 -1.53 17.53
N THR A 97 -24.02 -2.29 16.53
CA THR A 97 -24.90 -3.15 15.72
C THR A 97 -25.48 -4.30 16.51
N GLU A 98 -24.68 -4.98 17.33
CA GLU A 98 -25.14 -6.09 18.17
C GLU A 98 -26.23 -5.65 19.13
N ARG A 99 -26.00 -4.53 19.84
CA ARG A 99 -26.96 -3.95 20.78
C ARG A 99 -28.25 -3.49 20.11
N ALA A 100 -28.16 -2.89 18.91
CA ALA A 100 -29.34 -2.50 18.15
C ALA A 100 -30.16 -3.74 17.74
N THR A 101 -29.49 -4.78 17.23
CA THR A 101 -30.14 -6.05 16.87
C THR A 101 -30.79 -6.73 18.07
N GLU A 102 -30.11 -6.81 19.21
CA GLU A 102 -30.66 -7.38 20.45
C GLU A 102 -31.92 -6.63 20.90
N THR A 103 -31.89 -5.29 20.85
CA THR A 103 -33.07 -4.46 21.18
C THR A 103 -34.23 -4.75 20.22
N ILE A 104 -33.97 -4.78 18.91
CA ILE A 104 -35.00 -5.04 17.88
C ILE A 104 -35.62 -6.42 18.09
N MET A 105 -34.81 -7.45 18.33
CA MET A 105 -35.28 -8.81 18.57
C MET A 105 -36.09 -8.90 19.86
N SER A 106 -35.61 -8.31 20.96
CA SER A 106 -36.31 -8.32 22.24
C SER A 106 -37.68 -7.63 22.17
N GLU A 107 -37.80 -6.51 21.45
CA GLU A 107 -39.07 -5.82 21.27
C GLU A 107 -40.04 -6.62 20.39
N ALA A 108 -39.53 -7.27 19.34
CA ALA A 108 -40.33 -8.16 18.49
C ALA A 108 -40.85 -9.37 19.27
N GLU A 109 -40.01 -10.04 20.06
CA GLU A 109 -40.40 -11.15 20.93
C GLU A 109 -41.43 -10.71 21.98
N MET A 110 -41.26 -9.54 22.57
CA MET A 110 -42.21 -8.98 23.53
C MET A 110 -43.60 -8.81 22.91
N VAL A 111 -43.68 -8.30 21.68
CA VAL A 111 -44.94 -8.13 20.94
C VAL A 111 -45.56 -9.49 20.59
N MET A 112 -44.76 -10.48 20.14
CA MET A 112 -45.26 -11.81 19.75
C MET A 112 -45.82 -12.61 20.93
N ASN A 113 -45.22 -12.49 22.11
CA ASN A 113 -45.63 -13.22 23.30
C ASN A 113 -46.78 -12.54 24.08
N ARG A 114 -47.34 -11.44 23.55
CA ARG A 114 -48.36 -10.66 24.26
C ARG A 114 -49.77 -11.14 23.92
N GLU A 115 -50.54 -11.45 24.94
CA GLU A 115 -51.97 -11.76 24.77
C GLU A 115 -52.82 -10.47 24.77
N PRO A 116 -53.70 -10.28 23.77
CA PRO A 116 -54.55 -9.11 23.68
C PRO A 116 -55.70 -9.23 24.69
N THR A 117 -55.53 -8.64 25.88
CA THR A 117 -56.56 -8.56 26.92
C THR A 117 -57.51 -7.37 26.71
N ASP A 118 -56.97 -6.23 26.25
CA ASP A 118 -57.72 -5.05 25.80
C ASP A 118 -57.07 -4.49 24.54
N LEU A 119 -57.89 -4.16 23.53
CA LEU A 119 -57.39 -3.72 22.22
C LEU A 119 -56.70 -2.35 22.29
N ALA A 120 -57.16 -1.45 23.16
CA ALA A 120 -56.55 -0.13 23.30
C ALA A 120 -55.17 -0.23 23.99
N SER A 121 -55.06 -1.02 25.06
CA SER A 121 -53.78 -1.31 25.72
C SER A 121 -52.80 -2.03 24.80
N TYR A 122 -53.27 -3.07 24.11
CA TYR A 122 -52.45 -3.83 23.16
C TYR A 122 -51.90 -2.93 22.05
N LYS A 123 -52.74 -2.07 21.46
CA LYS A 123 -52.29 -1.12 20.44
C LYS A 123 -51.24 -0.15 20.99
N ALA A 124 -51.44 0.41 22.20
CA ALA A 124 -50.50 1.34 22.80
C ALA A 124 -49.13 0.68 23.07
N GLU A 125 -49.12 -0.58 23.52
CA GLU A 125 -47.90 -1.35 23.75
C GLU A 125 -47.17 -1.69 22.44
N VAL A 126 -47.89 -2.10 21.39
CA VAL A 126 -47.31 -2.35 20.06
C VAL A 126 -46.73 -1.06 19.48
N ASP A 127 -47.47 0.05 19.53
CA ASP A 127 -46.99 1.34 19.05
C ASP A 127 -45.70 1.77 19.79
N ALA A 128 -45.63 1.53 21.11
CA ALA A 128 -44.44 1.82 21.91
C ALA A 128 -43.24 0.90 21.57
N ALA A 129 -43.48 -0.39 21.33
CA ALA A 129 -42.44 -1.32 20.88
C ALA A 129 -41.88 -0.93 19.51
N MET A 130 -42.76 -0.59 18.57
CA MET A 130 -42.38 -0.12 17.24
C MET A 130 -41.55 1.17 17.29
N LEU A 131 -41.91 2.10 18.18
CA LEU A 131 -41.11 3.31 18.40
C LEU A 131 -39.68 2.97 18.87
N ARG A 132 -39.53 2.07 19.85
CA ARG A 132 -38.21 1.62 20.33
C ARG A 132 -37.41 0.91 19.25
N MET A 133 -38.06 0.09 18.41
CA MET A 133 -37.41 -0.53 17.25
C MET A 133 -36.92 0.52 16.25
N PHE A 134 -37.71 1.56 15.96
CA PHE A 134 -37.28 2.65 15.08
C PHE A 134 -36.12 3.46 15.66
N GLU A 135 -36.12 3.72 16.97
CA GLU A 135 -35.00 4.37 17.65
C GLU A 135 -33.73 3.51 17.54
N ALA A 136 -33.81 2.20 17.79
CA ALA A 136 -32.69 1.28 17.64
C ALA A 136 -32.14 1.25 16.19
N CYS A 137 -33.03 1.24 15.19
CA CYS A 137 -32.64 1.34 13.77
C CYS A 137 -31.99 2.69 13.45
N SER A 138 -32.46 3.79 14.05
CA SER A 138 -31.87 5.12 13.85
C SER A 138 -30.43 5.20 14.36
N PHE A 139 -30.06 4.45 15.41
CA PHE A 139 -28.67 4.38 15.88
C PHE A 139 -27.73 3.68 14.88
N GLN A 140 -28.26 2.92 13.93
CA GLN A 140 -27.48 2.34 12.84
C GLN A 140 -26.91 3.40 11.87
N ASP A 141 -27.49 4.61 11.81
CA ASP A 141 -26.89 5.71 11.03
C ASP A 141 -25.53 6.13 11.61
N LEU A 142 -25.38 6.14 12.93
CA LEU A 142 -24.10 6.41 13.60
C LEU A 142 -23.05 5.37 13.20
N THR A 143 -23.44 4.11 13.10
CA THR A 143 -22.60 3.02 12.58
C THR A 143 -22.15 3.32 11.14
N GLY A 144 -23.06 3.77 10.28
CA GLY A 144 -22.74 4.18 8.92
C GLY A 144 -21.74 5.35 8.86
N GLN A 145 -21.88 6.34 9.74
CA GLN A 145 -20.94 7.45 9.86
C GLN A 145 -19.54 6.98 10.31
N ARG A 146 -19.46 6.07 11.29
CA ARG A 146 -18.19 5.49 11.75
C ARG A 146 -17.49 4.69 10.65
N ILE A 147 -18.23 3.86 9.91
CA ILE A 147 -17.68 3.11 8.76
C ILE A 147 -17.13 4.07 7.70
N ARG A 148 -17.85 5.14 7.37
CA ARG A 148 -17.35 6.17 6.43
C ARG A 148 -16.03 6.80 6.90
N LYS A 149 -15.89 7.08 8.20
CA LYS A 149 -14.65 7.60 8.80
C LYS A 149 -13.49 6.60 8.67
N VAL A 150 -13.74 5.32 8.92
CA VAL A 150 -12.76 4.24 8.74
C VAL A 150 -12.31 4.14 7.28
N ILE A 151 -13.26 4.09 6.34
CA ILE A 151 -12.97 4.04 4.90
C ILE A 151 -12.13 5.24 4.47
N SER A 152 -12.46 6.44 4.93
CA SER A 152 -11.67 7.64 4.64
C SER A 152 -10.25 7.54 5.18
N THR A 153 -10.07 6.91 6.34
CA THR A 153 -8.74 6.71 6.95
C THR A 153 -7.92 5.72 6.13
N LEU A 154 -8.52 4.60 5.71
CA LEU A 154 -7.88 3.60 4.86
C LEU A 154 -7.47 4.18 3.50
N ARG A 155 -8.33 4.95 2.84
CA ARG A 155 -8.00 5.64 1.58
C ARG A 155 -6.82 6.60 1.72
N HIS A 156 -6.74 7.30 2.85
CA HIS A 156 -5.62 8.21 3.10
C HIS A 156 -4.30 7.45 3.33
N ILE A 157 -4.36 6.26 3.94
CA ILE A 157 -3.18 5.38 4.06
C ILE A 157 -2.78 4.85 2.68
N GLU A 158 -3.74 4.40 1.87
CA GLU A 158 -3.54 3.89 0.52
C GLU A 158 -2.85 4.92 -0.39
N ASP A 159 -3.33 6.17 -0.42
CA ASP A 159 -2.72 7.24 -1.21
C ASP A 159 -1.24 7.46 -0.85
N ARG A 160 -0.92 7.45 0.45
CA ARG A 160 0.45 7.60 0.92
C ARG A 160 1.34 6.42 0.52
N VAL A 161 0.86 5.19 0.70
CA VAL A 161 1.59 3.98 0.31
C VAL A 161 1.81 3.94 -1.20
N SER A 162 0.79 4.28 -2.00
CA SER A 162 0.90 4.33 -3.46
C SER A 162 1.94 5.35 -3.93
N ARG A 163 1.95 6.56 -3.34
CA ARG A 163 2.96 7.59 -3.60
C ARG A 163 4.37 7.10 -3.27
N PHE A 164 4.54 6.41 -2.14
CA PHE A 164 5.82 5.83 -1.74
C PHE A 164 6.31 4.74 -2.71
N ALA A 165 5.42 3.83 -3.11
CA ALA A 165 5.75 2.77 -4.05
C ALA A 165 6.18 3.36 -5.40
N GLY A 166 5.46 4.37 -5.90
CA GLY A 166 5.82 5.11 -7.12
C GLY A 166 7.18 5.81 -7.02
N ALA A 167 7.50 6.39 -5.87
CA ALA A 167 8.79 7.04 -5.60
C ALA A 167 9.99 6.10 -5.68
N LEU A 168 9.82 4.91 -5.11
CA LEU A 168 10.84 3.87 -5.09
C LEU A 168 10.89 3.07 -6.40
N GLY A 169 9.95 3.28 -7.31
CA GLY A 169 9.82 2.47 -8.53
C GLY A 169 9.51 1.00 -8.22
N VAL A 170 8.92 0.72 -7.05
CA VAL A 170 8.44 -0.63 -6.70
C VAL A 170 7.25 -0.89 -7.59
N GLN A 171 7.41 -1.76 -8.57
CA GLN A 171 6.27 -2.35 -9.24
C GLN A 171 5.74 -3.49 -8.38
N ASP A 172 4.43 -3.54 -8.18
CA ASP A 172 3.79 -4.68 -7.55
C ASP A 172 4.12 -5.93 -8.36
N SER A 173 5.07 -6.74 -7.87
CA SER A 173 5.06 -8.15 -8.21
C SER A 173 3.85 -8.72 -7.51
N SER A 174 2.76 -8.97 -8.23
CA SER A 174 1.61 -9.64 -7.65
C SER A 174 2.11 -10.97 -7.08
N ALA A 175 2.28 -11.05 -5.75
CA ALA A 175 2.54 -12.31 -5.12
C ALA A 175 1.34 -13.20 -5.44
N ALA A 176 1.61 -14.42 -5.91
CA ALA A 176 0.54 -15.36 -6.18
C ALA A 176 -0.26 -15.54 -4.88
N GLU A 177 -1.57 -15.36 -4.95
CA GLU A 177 -2.47 -15.56 -3.81
C GLU A 177 -2.21 -16.94 -3.21
N THR A 178 -1.93 -16.97 -1.92
CA THR A 178 -1.69 -18.21 -1.20
C THR A 178 -2.98 -19.02 -1.14
N ALA A 179 -2.85 -20.35 -1.02
CA ALA A 179 -4.01 -21.22 -0.88
C ALA A 179 -4.87 -20.86 0.35
N GLU A 180 -4.29 -20.24 1.37
CA GLU A 180 -4.99 -19.79 2.57
C GLU A 180 -5.80 -18.50 2.34
N GLU A 181 -5.22 -17.51 1.67
CA GLU A 181 -5.93 -16.28 1.26
C GLU A 181 -7.11 -16.60 0.36
N LYS A 182 -6.92 -17.52 -0.60
CA LYS A 182 -7.99 -17.99 -1.49
C LYS A 182 -9.15 -18.62 -0.70
N ARG A 183 -8.85 -19.52 0.25
CA ARG A 183 -9.86 -20.14 1.12
C ARG A 183 -10.61 -19.10 1.95
N ASN A 184 -9.90 -18.16 2.56
CA ASN A 184 -10.52 -17.11 3.38
C ASN A 184 -11.45 -16.22 2.56
N ARG A 185 -11.09 -15.89 1.31
CA ARG A 185 -11.99 -15.16 0.40
C ARG A 185 -13.26 -15.94 0.07
N GLU A 186 -13.15 -17.23 -0.15
CA GLU A 186 -14.29 -18.13 -0.43
C GLU A 186 -15.20 -18.30 0.82
N LEU A 187 -14.65 -18.18 2.03
CA LEU A 187 -15.36 -18.29 3.31
C LEU A 187 -16.20 -17.05 3.70
N ILE A 188 -16.01 -15.89 3.07
CA ILE A 188 -16.76 -14.65 3.36
C ILE A 188 -18.23 -14.73 2.89
N LEU A 189 -18.64 -15.80 2.18
CA LEU A 189 -19.98 -16.00 1.63
C LEU A 189 -21.06 -16.48 2.64
N ASN A 190 -20.97 -16.09 3.91
CA ASN A 190 -21.97 -16.48 4.93
C ASN A 190 -23.01 -15.37 5.18
N GLY A 191 -23.72 -15.03 4.12
CA GLY A 191 -24.97 -14.25 4.15
C GLY A 191 -25.78 -14.58 2.90
N PRO A 192 -27.12 -14.41 2.90
CA PRO A 192 -27.92 -14.63 1.71
C PRO A 192 -27.30 -13.83 0.55
N ALA A 193 -26.85 -14.55 -0.47
CA ALA A 193 -26.14 -13.96 -1.58
C ALA A 193 -27.05 -12.92 -2.23
N MET A 194 -26.62 -11.66 -2.24
CA MET A 194 -27.29 -10.61 -3.01
C MET A 194 -27.28 -11.05 -4.48
N ASN A 195 -28.40 -11.61 -4.95
CA ASN A 195 -28.60 -12.23 -6.27
C ASN A 195 -27.97 -13.63 -6.50
N GLY A 196 -27.63 -14.39 -5.45
CA GLY A 196 -27.28 -15.80 -5.61
C GLY A 196 -28.53 -16.69 -5.75
N PRO A 197 -28.38 -17.96 -6.15
CA PRO A 197 -29.51 -18.88 -6.17
C PRO A 197 -30.11 -18.94 -4.76
N ALA A 198 -31.41 -18.64 -4.64
CA ALA A 198 -32.12 -18.87 -3.40
C ALA A 198 -32.04 -20.37 -3.10
N THR A 199 -31.44 -20.74 -1.97
CA THR A 199 -31.50 -22.12 -1.47
C THR A 199 -32.97 -22.47 -1.31
N SER A 200 -33.42 -23.53 -1.99
CA SER A 200 -34.83 -23.91 -1.94
C SER A 200 -35.17 -24.48 -0.57
N GLN A 201 -36.43 -24.33 -0.13
CA GLN A 201 -36.87 -24.90 1.14
C GLN A 201 -36.67 -26.43 1.16
N ASP A 202 -36.83 -27.09 0.02
CA ASP A 202 -36.59 -28.53 -0.14
C ASP A 202 -35.13 -28.92 0.17
N ASP A 203 -34.16 -28.06 -0.17
CA ASP A 203 -32.74 -28.28 0.14
C ASP A 203 -32.44 -28.11 1.65
N ILE A 204 -33.18 -27.23 2.31
CA ILE A 204 -33.07 -27.01 3.76
C ILE A 204 -33.66 -28.19 4.52
N ASP A 205 -34.84 -28.64 4.10
CA ASP A 205 -35.55 -29.74 4.75
C ASP A 205 -34.78 -31.07 4.64
N ALA A 206 -34.06 -31.28 3.52
CA ALA A 206 -33.18 -32.44 3.33
C ALA A 206 -31.96 -32.46 4.27
N LEU A 207 -31.55 -31.32 4.83
CA LEU A 207 -30.39 -31.22 5.73
C LEU A 207 -30.74 -31.62 7.18
N PHE A 208 -32.02 -31.57 7.54
CA PHE A 208 -32.53 -31.87 8.89
C PHE A 208 -33.36 -33.15 8.95
N ALA A 209 -33.35 -33.97 7.89
CA ALA A 209 -34.01 -35.27 7.79
C ALA A 209 -33.09 -36.45 8.12
#